data_AF-A0A7S0VVA6-F1
#
_entry.id   AF-A0A7S0VVA6-F1
#
_cell.length_a   1.000
_cell.length_b   1.000
_cell.length_c   1.000
_cell.angle_alpha   90.00
_cell.angle_beta   90.00
_cell.angle_gamma   90.00
#
_symmetry.space_group_name_H-M   'P 1'
#
loop_
_entity.id
_entity.type
_entity.pdbx_description
1 polymer ?
#
loop_
_entity_poly.entity_id
_entity_poly.type
_entity_poly.pdbx_seq_one_letter_code
_entity_poly.pdbx_strand_id
1 'polypeptide(L)'
;GMKQGEELARGIVRSRCLDVFVDGVCVTKLGTGDYFGEVALVGYSDNKRTADVVATSPLELFELSRADVFAVTQQFPILQGRLQVMAQARLRRANSTPSDSPSNLSPESPDDTAQHGASQGP
;
A
#
# COMPACT_ATOMS: atom_id res chain seq x y z
N GLY A 1 -8.61 16.52 -3.13
CA GLY A 1 -7.29 15.88 -3.04
C GLY A 1 -6.83 15.98 -1.60
N MET A 2 -6.33 14.89 -1.03
CA MET A 2 -5.91 14.87 0.38
C MET A 2 -4.49 15.43 0.46
N LYS A 3 -4.29 16.49 1.24
CA LYS A 3 -2.99 17.16 1.38
C LYS A 3 -2.22 16.63 2.58
N GLN A 4 -0.90 16.72 2.53
CA GLN A 4 0.00 16.47 3.65
C GLN A 4 -0.46 17.28 4.88
N GLY A 5 -0.78 16.58 5.98
CA GLY A 5 -1.20 17.22 7.24
C GLY A 5 -2.70 17.17 7.55
N GLU A 6 -3.57 16.74 6.63
CA GLU A 6 -4.98 16.39 6.93
C GLU A 6 -5.08 14.91 7.39
N GLU A 7 -6.12 14.58 8.17
CA GLU A 7 -6.33 13.27 8.83
C GLU A 7 -5.94 12.09 7.95
N LEU A 8 -5.23 11.11 8.52
CA LEU A 8 -4.52 10.03 7.81
C LEU A 8 -5.43 9.23 6.86
N ALA A 9 -5.29 9.48 5.56
CA ALA A 9 -5.96 8.70 4.54
C ALA A 9 -5.36 7.30 4.46
N ARG A 10 -6.18 6.30 4.74
CA ARG A 10 -5.86 4.87 4.62
C ARG A 10 -7.00 4.20 3.88
N GLY A 11 -6.67 3.27 3.00
CA GLY A 11 -7.73 2.52 2.34
C GLY A 11 -7.27 1.62 1.22
N ILE A 12 -8.25 0.86 0.74
CA ILE A 12 -8.17 -0.03 -0.41
C ILE A 12 -8.96 0.60 -1.54
N VAL A 13 -8.40 0.65 -2.73
CA VAL A 13 -9.03 1.24 -3.91
C VAL A 13 -10.10 0.28 -4.44
N ARG A 14 -11.37 0.73 -4.44
CA ARG A 14 -12.49 -0.05 -4.96
C ARG A 14 -12.70 0.16 -6.46
N SER A 15 -12.48 1.38 -6.95
CA SER A 15 -12.56 1.68 -8.38
C SER A 15 -11.73 2.92 -8.73
N ARG A 16 -11.18 2.96 -9.96
CA ARG A 16 -10.35 4.04 -10.54
C ARG A 16 -8.93 4.15 -9.95
N CYS A 17 -8.24 5.26 -10.24
CA CYS A 17 -6.81 5.44 -10.02
C CYS A 17 -6.48 6.59 -9.05
N LEU A 18 -5.39 6.41 -8.31
CA LEU A 18 -4.74 7.41 -7.45
C LEU A 18 -3.31 7.64 -7.93
N ASP A 19 -2.83 8.88 -7.83
CA ASP A 19 -1.41 9.20 -7.97
C ASP A 19 -0.82 9.47 -6.59
N VAL A 20 0.35 8.92 -6.30
CA VAL A 20 1.08 9.09 -5.03
C VAL A 20 2.30 9.96 -5.28
N PHE A 21 2.46 11.00 -4.47
CA PHE A 21 3.55 11.96 -4.58
C PHE A 21 4.41 11.98 -3.31
N VAL A 22 5.71 12.13 -3.48
CA VAL A 22 6.66 12.42 -2.39
C VAL A 22 7.39 13.69 -2.79
N ASP A 23 7.38 14.71 -1.92
CA ASP A 23 8.01 16.01 -2.17
C ASP A 23 7.66 16.60 -3.55
N GLY A 24 6.40 16.45 -3.96
CA GLY A 24 5.88 16.94 -5.25
C GLY A 24 6.16 16.06 -6.47
N VAL A 25 6.91 14.96 -6.33
CA VAL A 25 7.22 14.03 -7.43
C VAL A 25 6.28 12.83 -7.40
N CYS A 26 5.64 12.51 -8.52
CA CYS A 26 4.80 11.32 -8.65
C CYS A 26 5.67 10.06 -8.61
N VAL A 27 5.53 9.24 -7.56
CA VAL A 27 6.36 8.05 -7.34
C VAL A 27 5.68 6.74 -7.70
N THR A 28 4.34 6.73 -7.75
CA THR A 28 3.56 5.58 -8.21
C THR A 28 2.12 5.97 -8.51
N LYS A 29 1.43 5.12 -9.25
CA LYS A 29 -0.02 5.12 -9.42
C LYS A 29 -0.61 3.90 -8.73
N LEU A 30 -1.79 4.02 -8.14
CA LEU A 30 -2.54 2.91 -7.52
C LEU A 30 -3.85 2.73 -8.27
N GLY A 31 -4.22 1.49 -8.56
CA GLY A 31 -5.48 1.11 -9.19
C GLY A 31 -6.35 0.26 -8.26
N THR A 32 -7.48 -0.23 -8.79
CA THR A 32 -8.39 -1.11 -8.06
C THR A 32 -7.66 -2.29 -7.39
N GLY A 33 -7.94 -2.52 -6.11
CA GLY A 33 -7.33 -3.58 -5.29
C GLY A 33 -6.06 -3.13 -4.56
N ASP A 34 -5.41 -2.06 -4.99
CA ASP A 34 -4.25 -1.51 -4.29
C ASP A 34 -4.66 -0.85 -2.99
N TYR A 35 -3.73 -0.80 -2.03
CA TYR A 35 -3.92 -0.14 -0.75
C TYR A 35 -2.76 0.79 -0.39
N PHE A 36 -3.07 1.75 0.48
CA PHE A 36 -2.14 2.77 0.95
C PHE A 36 -2.45 3.21 2.39
N GLY A 37 -1.48 3.92 2.98
CA GLY A 37 -1.59 4.45 4.35
C GLY A 37 -0.99 3.52 5.43
N GLU A 38 -0.40 2.39 5.04
CA GLU A 38 0.21 1.42 5.95
C GLU A 38 1.48 1.96 6.64
N VAL A 39 2.24 2.85 5.99
CA VAL A 39 3.42 3.49 6.60
C VAL A 39 3.06 4.21 7.90
N ALA A 40 1.90 4.88 7.93
CA ALA A 40 1.41 5.58 9.11
C ALA A 40 0.91 4.63 10.22
N LEU A 41 0.68 3.35 9.92
CA LEU A 41 0.19 2.35 10.86
C LEU A 41 1.33 1.59 11.55
N VAL A 42 2.44 1.32 10.85
CA VAL A 42 3.51 0.43 11.37
C VAL A 42 4.52 1.16 12.30
N GLY A 43 4.17 2.34 12.83
CA GLY A 43 4.92 2.99 13.92
C GLY A 43 6.30 3.55 13.55
N TYR A 44 6.66 3.54 12.27
CA TYR A 44 7.97 4.00 11.79
C TYR A 44 8.10 5.51 11.62
N SER A 45 7.00 6.26 11.63
CA SER A 45 7.00 7.68 11.23
C SER A 45 6.42 8.65 12.26
N ASP A 46 6.30 8.29 13.55
CA ASP A 46 5.53 9.10 14.53
C ASP A 46 4.12 9.46 14.01
N ASN A 47 3.50 8.54 13.25
CA ASN A 47 2.24 8.75 12.52
C ASN A 47 2.29 9.88 11.46
N LYS A 48 3.47 10.31 10.99
CA LYS A 48 3.59 11.28 9.89
C LYS A 48 3.30 10.60 8.54
N ARG A 49 2.57 11.32 7.68
CA ARG A 49 2.45 10.98 6.26
C ARG A 49 3.80 11.17 5.59
N THR A 50 4.17 10.20 4.75
CA THR A 50 5.41 10.21 3.98
C THR A 50 5.16 10.48 2.49
N ALA A 51 3.90 10.65 2.10
CA ALA A 51 3.47 10.91 0.74
C ALA A 51 2.10 11.59 0.71
N ASP A 52 1.85 12.36 -0.35
CA ASP A 52 0.53 12.83 -0.77
C ASP A 52 -0.15 11.78 -1.66
N VAL A 53 -1.47 11.67 -1.54
CA VAL A 53 -2.27 10.76 -2.37
C VAL A 53 -3.40 11.56 -3.00
N VAL A 54 -3.39 11.62 -4.32
CA VAL A 54 -4.28 12.49 -5.09
C VAL A 54 -5.14 11.63 -6.01
N ALA A 55 -6.45 11.74 -5.85
CA ALA A 55 -7.41 11.16 -6.80
C ALA A 55 -7.35 11.91 -8.12
N THR A 56 -7.10 11.19 -9.20
CA THR A 56 -7.07 11.74 -10.58
C THR A 56 -8.44 11.68 -11.26
N SER A 57 -9.41 11.04 -10.60
CA SER A 57 -10.80 10.90 -11.03
C SER A 57 -11.69 10.60 -9.80
N PRO A 58 -13.03 10.63 -9.90
CA PRO A 58 -13.89 10.26 -8.78
C PRO A 58 -13.58 8.82 -8.33
N LEU A 59 -13.51 8.60 -7.02
CA LEU A 59 -12.93 7.40 -6.42
C LEU A 59 -13.87 6.83 -5.37
N GLU A 60 -13.88 5.51 -5.27
CA GLU A 60 -14.45 4.80 -4.13
C GLU A 60 -13.33 4.06 -3.39
N LEU A 61 -13.32 4.19 -2.06
CA LEU A 61 -12.35 3.56 -1.18
C LEU A 61 -13.07 2.75 -0.12
N PHE A 62 -12.45 1.64 0.29
CA PHE A 62 -12.73 1.02 1.57
C PHE A 62 -11.74 1.55 2.60
N GLU A 63 -12.24 2.22 3.64
CA GLU A 63 -11.42 2.62 4.77
C GLU A 63 -11.55 1.59 5.90
N LEU A 64 -10.42 1.22 6.49
CA LEU A 64 -10.36 0.43 7.72
C LEU A 64 -9.84 1.33 8.82
N SER A 65 -10.46 1.34 10.01
CA SER A 65 -9.95 2.15 11.11
C SER A 65 -8.58 1.63 11.57
N ARG A 66 -7.79 2.50 12.23
CA ARG A 66 -6.52 2.08 12.85
C ARG A 66 -6.74 0.92 13.83
N ALA A 67 -7.83 0.97 14.60
CA ALA A 67 -8.16 -0.06 15.58
C ALA A 67 -8.43 -1.40 14.90
N ASP A 68 -9.14 -1.40 13.77
CA ASP A 68 -9.44 -2.63 13.01
C ASP A 68 -8.16 -3.22 12.40
N VAL A 69 -7.31 -2.38 11.79
CA VAL A 69 -6.03 -2.86 11.25
C VAL A 69 -5.16 -3.43 12.37
N PHE A 70 -5.12 -2.78 13.54
CA PHE A 70 -4.40 -3.29 14.69
C PHE A 70 -4.97 -4.63 15.17
N ALA A 71 -6.29 -4.74 15.32
CA ALA A 71 -6.94 -5.97 15.75
C ALA A 71 -6.66 -7.14 14.79
N VAL A 72 -6.76 -6.91 13.48
CA VAL A 72 -6.50 -7.94 12.46
C VAL A 72 -5.01 -8.32 12.44
N THR A 73 -4.09 -7.36 12.56
CA THR A 73 -2.64 -7.68 12.58
C THR A 73 -2.21 -8.46 13.81
N GLN A 74 -2.87 -8.28 14.97
CA GLN A 74 -2.66 -9.13 16.15
C GLN A 74 -3.12 -10.58 15.93
N GLN A 75 -4.21 -10.78 15.18
CA GLN A 75 -4.76 -12.12 14.90
C GLN A 75 -4.01 -12.85 13.80
N PHE A 76 -3.44 -12.12 12.83
CA PHE A 76 -2.77 -12.68 11.66
C PHE A 76 -1.34 -12.12 11.52
N PRO A 77 -0.33 -12.68 12.22
CA PRO A 77 1.05 -12.18 12.20
C PRO A 77 1.69 -12.13 10.80
N ILE A 78 1.28 -13.01 9.89
CA ILE A 78 1.72 -13.00 8.49
C ILE A 78 1.34 -11.67 7.82
N LEU A 79 0.12 -11.19 8.04
CA LEU A 79 -0.33 -9.89 7.50
C LEU A 79 0.48 -8.75 8.10
N GLN A 80 0.76 -8.78 9.40
CA GLN A 80 1.60 -7.79 10.07
C GLN A 80 2.99 -7.71 9.41
N GLY A 81 3.64 -8.86 9.21
CA GLY A 81 4.94 -8.94 8.55
C GLY A 81 4.92 -8.36 7.13
N ARG A 82 3.87 -8.66 6.34
CA ARG A 82 3.72 -8.10 4.98
C ARG A 82 3.55 -6.59 4.99
N LEU A 83 2.69 -6.06 5.87
CA LEU A 83 2.50 -4.61 6.01
C LEU A 83 3.79 -3.91 6.44
N GLN A 84 4.59 -4.55 7.29
CA GLN A 84 5.87 -4.03 7.75
C GLN A 84 6.93 -3.96 6.65
N VAL A 85 7.07 -5.02 5.85
CA VAL A 85 7.98 -5.04 4.69
C VAL A 85 7.59 -3.96 3.68
N MET A 86 6.29 -3.84 3.37
CA MET A 86 5.79 -2.82 2.44
C MET A 86 5.98 -1.40 2.96
N ALA A 87 5.68 -1.16 4.24
CA ALA A 87 5.91 0.13 4.87
C ALA A 87 7.38 0.54 4.79
N GLN A 88 8.31 -0.38 5.08
CA GLN A 88 9.76 -0.11 4.97
C GLN A 88 10.19 0.18 3.54
N ALA A 89 9.70 -0.57 2.55
CA ALA A 89 10.04 -0.34 1.14
C ALA A 89 9.57 1.05 0.67
N ARG A 90 8.33 1.44 1.03
CA ARG A 90 7.77 2.75 0.69
C ARG A 90 8.44 3.89 1.45
N LEU A 91 8.82 3.70 2.72
CA LEU A 91 9.63 4.66 3.49
C LEU A 91 11.00 4.90 2.84
N ARG A 92 11.69 3.84 2.44
CA ARG A 92 12.97 3.97 1.73
C ARG A 92 12.81 4.78 0.45
N ARG A 93 11.77 4.51 -0.34
CA ARG A 93 11.47 5.27 -1.56
C ARG A 93 11.14 6.73 -1.26
N ALA A 94 10.39 7.00 -0.20
CA ALA A 94 10.09 8.36 0.21
C ALA A 94 11.36 9.13 0.65
N ASN A 95 12.32 8.43 1.25
CA ASN A 95 13.58 9.02 1.71
C ASN A 95 14.69 9.00 0.65
N SER A 96 14.50 8.35 -0.51
CA SER A 96 15.50 8.27 -1.57
C SER A 96 15.09 9.16 -2.74
N THR A 97 15.98 10.05 -3.18
CA THR A 97 15.77 10.91 -4.35
C THR A 97 15.51 10.10 -5.64
N PRO A 98 14.80 10.66 -6.64
CA PRO A 98 14.04 9.91 -7.68
C PRO A 98 14.87 9.21 -8.79
N SER A 99 16.11 8.80 -8.54
CA SER A 99 16.97 8.23 -9.59
C SER A 99 16.76 6.74 -9.86
N ASP A 100 15.98 6.01 -9.05
CA ASP A 100 15.74 4.58 -9.26
C ASP A 100 14.41 4.34 -10.00
N SER A 101 14.53 3.80 -11.21
CA SER A 101 13.44 3.62 -12.18
C SER A 101 12.26 2.78 -11.62
N PRO A 102 11.00 3.08 -12.02
CA PRO A 102 9.80 2.59 -11.33
C PRO A 102 9.30 1.19 -11.73
N SER A 103 10.06 0.41 -12.51
CA SER A 103 9.48 -0.69 -13.29
C SER A 103 9.50 -2.10 -12.68
N ASN A 104 9.84 -2.33 -11.41
CA ASN A 104 9.99 -3.72 -10.93
C ASN A 104 9.45 -4.06 -9.53
N LEU A 105 8.53 -3.28 -8.94
CA LEU A 105 8.06 -3.59 -7.57
C LEU A 105 6.56 -3.38 -7.38
N SER A 106 5.75 -3.77 -8.36
CA SER A 106 4.43 -4.29 -8.01
C SER A 106 4.67 -5.61 -7.27
N PRO A 107 4.24 -5.78 -6.01
CA PRO A 107 4.20 -7.11 -5.44
C PRO A 107 3.28 -7.92 -6.34
N GLU A 108 3.79 -8.98 -6.95
CA GLU A 108 2.96 -9.92 -7.71
C GLU A 108 1.73 -10.25 -6.85
N SER A 109 0.55 -10.06 -7.45
CA SER A 109 -0.71 -10.47 -6.88
C SER A 109 -0.58 -11.94 -6.45
N PRO A 110 -0.97 -12.33 -5.23
CA PRO A 110 -0.74 -13.68 -4.71
C PRO A 110 -1.64 -14.76 -5.34
N ASP A 111 -2.09 -14.59 -6.58
CA ASP A 111 -3.20 -15.36 -7.16
C ASP A 111 -2.81 -16.10 -8.46
N ASP A 112 -1.61 -16.69 -8.51
CA ASP A 112 -1.22 -17.57 -9.63
C ASP A 112 -0.38 -18.79 -9.21
N THR A 113 -0.63 -19.35 -8.02
CA THR A 113 -0.04 -20.64 -7.62
C THR A 113 -1.10 -21.63 -7.16
N ALA A 114 -2.11 -21.85 -8.01
CA ALA A 114 -3.03 -22.97 -7.86
C ALA A 114 -3.54 -23.47 -9.21
N GLN A 115 -2.67 -24.13 -9.99
CA GLN A 115 -2.99 -25.34 -10.77
C GLN A 115 -1.83 -25.65 -11.72
N HIS A 116 -1.10 -26.73 -11.46
CA HIS A 116 -0.69 -27.75 -12.43
C HIS A 116 0.01 -28.87 -11.65
N GLY A 117 -0.61 -30.04 -11.61
CA GLY A 117 -0.06 -31.19 -10.90
C GLY A 117 -1.10 -32.30 -10.81
N ALA A 118 -1.48 -32.79 -11.98
CA ALA A 118 -2.42 -33.89 -12.15
C ALA A 118 -1.94 -35.17 -11.45
N SER A 119 -2.95 -35.98 -11.11
CA SER A 119 -2.88 -37.40 -10.80
C SER A 119 -1.77 -38.17 -11.52
N GLN A 120 -1.13 -39.11 -10.82
CA GLN A 120 -1.35 -40.54 -11.06
C GLN A 120 -0.65 -41.36 -9.98
N GLY A 121 -1.42 -42.20 -9.29
CA GLY A 121 -0.95 -43.51 -8.88
C GLY A 121 -1.49 -44.57 -9.87
N PRO A 122 -1.28 -45.87 -9.64
CA PRO A 122 -0.46 -46.49 -8.60
C PRO A 122 0.98 -46.77 -9.04
#